data_AF-A0A1C6C0T2-F1
#
_entry.id   AF-A0A1C6C0T2-F1
#
_cell.length_a   1.000
_cell.length_b   1.000
_cell.length_c   1.000
_cell.angle_alpha   90.00
_cell.angle_beta   90.00
_cell.angle_gamma   90.00
#
_symmetry.space_group_name_H-M   'P 1'
#
loop_
_entity.id
_entity.type
_entity.pdbx_description
1 polymer ?
#
loop_
_entity_poly.entity_id
_entity_poly.type
_entity_poly.pdbx_seq_one_letter_code
_entity_poly.pdbx_strand_id
1 'polypeptide(L)'
;MVIHSNNTEHIEAVPTVVNVSRYAVNQVGGTALGGAMDNGLNPTTTLGCGTWGNNAISENLWFTHLMNVSRISYKVPDMYIPTDEEIWAD
;
A
#
# COMPACT_ATOMS: atom_id res chain seq x y z
N MET A 1 -8.88 -8.79 4.42
CA MET A 1 -9.31 -9.49 5.64
C MET A 1 -10.34 -8.63 6.36
N VAL A 2 -11.29 -9.22 7.07
CA VAL A 2 -12.17 -8.46 7.97
C VAL A 2 -11.90 -8.85 9.42
N ILE A 3 -11.79 -7.86 10.29
CA ILE A 3 -11.69 -8.04 11.73
C ILE A 3 -13.01 -7.56 12.35
N HIS A 4 -13.68 -8.42 13.09
CA HIS A 4 -14.85 -8.05 13.90
C HIS A 4 -14.44 -8.00 15.37
N SER A 5 -14.15 -6.80 15.87
CA SER A 5 -13.75 -6.54 17.25
C SER A 5 -14.00 -5.07 17.57
N ASN A 6 -14.35 -4.77 18.82
CA ASN A 6 -14.41 -3.39 19.34
C ASN A 6 -13.25 -3.11 20.32
N ASN A 7 -12.33 -4.05 20.48
CA ASN A 7 -11.12 -3.89 21.29
C ASN A 7 -9.93 -3.59 20.37
N THR A 8 -9.27 -2.45 20.59
CA THR A 8 -8.17 -1.95 19.76
C THR A 8 -6.95 -2.85 19.85
N GLU A 9 -6.61 -3.36 21.03
CA GLU A 9 -5.46 -4.24 21.21
C GLU A 9 -5.59 -5.51 20.37
N HIS A 10 -6.81 -6.08 20.27
CA HIS A 10 -7.10 -7.22 19.40
C HIS A 10 -6.98 -6.86 17.92
N ILE A 11 -7.49 -5.68 17.52
CA ILE A 11 -7.44 -5.23 16.12
C ILE A 11 -5.99 -5.06 15.67
N GLU A 12 -5.17 -4.41 16.48
CA GLU A 12 -3.77 -4.11 16.18
C GLU A 12 -2.86 -5.33 16.28
N ALA A 13 -3.24 -6.36 17.06
CA ALA A 13 -2.50 -7.61 17.11
C ALA A 13 -2.57 -8.40 15.79
N VAL A 14 -3.70 -8.39 15.08
CA VAL A 14 -3.90 -9.24 13.88
C VAL A 14 -2.89 -8.95 12.76
N PRO A 15 -2.61 -7.68 12.37
CA PRO A 15 -1.60 -7.36 11.37
C PRO A 15 -0.19 -7.84 11.70
N THR A 16 0.12 -8.12 12.97
CA THR A 16 1.45 -8.61 13.39
C THR A 16 1.66 -10.10 13.10
N VAL A 17 0.58 -10.85 12.86
CA VAL A 17 0.62 -12.32 12.70
C VAL A 17 -0.03 -12.83 11.42
N VAL A 18 -0.84 -12.02 10.75
CA VAL A 18 -1.50 -12.37 9.48
C VAL A 18 -1.06 -11.41 8.40
N ASN A 19 -0.46 -11.91 7.32
CA ASN A 19 0.02 -11.09 6.22
C ASN A 19 -1.05 -10.93 5.13
N VAL A 20 -1.73 -9.80 5.10
CA VAL A 20 -2.64 -9.41 3.99
C VAL A 20 -2.47 -7.94 3.66
N SER A 21 -2.86 -7.54 2.45
CA SER A 21 -2.64 -6.16 2.00
C SER A 21 -3.60 -5.13 2.58
N ARG A 22 -4.75 -5.55 3.15
CA ARG A 22 -5.72 -4.65 3.77
C ARG A 22 -6.64 -5.36 4.76
N TYR A 23 -7.02 -4.62 5.80
CA TYR A 23 -7.92 -5.04 6.87
C TYR A 23 -9.09 -4.06 6.93
N ALA A 24 -10.31 -4.57 6.92
CA ALA A 24 -11.50 -3.79 7.24
C ALA A 24 -11.97 -4.15 8.65
N VAL A 25 -12.32 -3.17 9.47
CA VAL A 25 -12.74 -3.36 10.86
C VAL A 25 -14.23 -3.14 10.96
N ASN A 26 -14.97 -4.12 11.46
CA ASN A 26 -16.43 -4.06 11.65
C ASN A 26 -17.22 -3.70 10.39
N GLN A 27 -16.76 -4.17 9.22
CA GLN A 27 -17.39 -3.93 7.92
C GLN A 27 -17.65 -5.23 7.16
N VAL A 28 -18.51 -5.21 6.14
CA VAL A 28 -18.80 -6.39 5.30
C VAL A 28 -17.65 -6.70 4.34
N GLY A 29 -17.22 -7.97 4.25
CA GLY A 29 -15.97 -8.33 3.55
C GLY A 29 -15.85 -7.86 2.10
N GLY A 30 -16.63 -8.44 1.18
CA GLY A 30 -16.46 -8.17 -0.25
C GLY A 30 -16.52 -6.69 -0.60
N THR A 31 -17.63 -6.03 -0.25
CA THR A 31 -17.86 -4.62 -0.58
C THR A 31 -16.88 -3.69 0.13
N ALA A 32 -16.59 -3.90 1.42
CA ALA A 32 -15.67 -3.03 2.13
C ALA A 32 -14.25 -3.12 1.59
N LEU A 33 -13.71 -4.33 1.40
CA LEU A 33 -12.35 -4.50 0.90
C LEU A 33 -12.19 -3.97 -0.54
N GLY A 34 -13.29 -3.96 -1.30
CA GLY A 34 -13.39 -3.34 -2.62
C GLY A 34 -13.51 -1.81 -2.63
N GLY A 35 -13.53 -1.13 -1.48
CA GLY A 35 -13.71 0.33 -1.40
C GLY A 35 -15.16 0.75 -1.34
N ALA A 36 -15.82 0.41 -0.23
CA ALA A 36 -17.13 0.93 0.10
C ALA A 36 -17.07 2.46 0.32
N MET A 37 -18.20 3.14 0.13
CA MET A 37 -18.28 4.61 0.20
C MET A 37 -17.91 5.21 1.57
N ASP A 38 -17.85 4.38 2.61
CA ASP A 38 -17.68 4.74 4.01
C ASP A 38 -16.31 4.37 4.60
N ASN A 39 -15.35 3.87 3.80
CA ASN A 39 -14.07 3.37 4.34
C ASN A 39 -12.79 3.91 3.69
N GLY A 40 -12.91 4.78 2.68
CA GLY A 40 -11.77 5.52 2.12
C GLY A 40 -10.80 4.70 1.26
N LEU A 41 -11.06 3.40 1.03
CA LEU A 41 -10.30 2.63 0.04
C LEU A 41 -10.76 2.99 -1.38
N ASN A 42 -9.83 3.01 -2.33
CA ASN A 42 -10.17 3.26 -3.74
C ASN A 42 -11.16 2.20 -4.25
N PRO A 43 -12.31 2.57 -4.84
CA PRO A 43 -13.30 1.60 -5.28
C PRO A 43 -12.80 0.77 -6.47
N THR A 44 -12.80 -0.56 -6.34
CA THR A 44 -12.34 -1.51 -7.36
C THR A 44 -12.79 -2.94 -7.08
N THR A 45 -12.82 -3.78 -8.12
CA THR A 45 -13.00 -5.23 -8.00
C THR A 45 -11.68 -6.00 -8.21
N THR A 46 -10.56 -5.30 -8.41
CA THR A 46 -9.22 -5.90 -8.58
C THR A 46 -8.32 -5.49 -7.41
N LEU A 47 -7.98 -6.45 -6.56
CA LEU A 47 -7.28 -6.23 -5.30
C LEU A 47 -5.86 -6.81 -5.37
N GLY A 48 -4.84 -5.96 -5.27
CA GLY A 48 -3.44 -6.40 -5.23
C GLY A 48 -3.07 -7.05 -3.90
N CYS A 49 -2.55 -8.27 -3.93
CA CYS A 49 -2.14 -9.02 -2.72
C CYS A 49 -0.70 -8.74 -2.27
N GLY A 50 -0.02 -7.76 -2.88
CA GLY A 50 1.39 -7.46 -2.62
C GLY A 50 2.33 -8.63 -2.97
N THR A 51 3.57 -8.53 -2.51
CA THR A 51 4.60 -9.55 -2.76
C THR A 51 4.26 -10.91 -2.15
N TRP A 52 3.51 -10.94 -1.04
CA TRP A 52 3.00 -12.17 -0.43
C TRP A 52 2.07 -12.97 -1.35
N GLY A 53 1.35 -12.30 -2.24
CA GLY A 53 0.48 -12.92 -3.25
C GLY A 53 1.03 -12.86 -4.67
N ASN A 54 2.34 -12.63 -4.85
CA ASN A 54 2.98 -12.49 -6.16
C ASN A 54 2.35 -11.39 -7.04
N ASN A 55 2.03 -10.23 -6.46
CA ASN A 55 1.49 -9.07 -7.17
C ASN A 55 2.46 -7.87 -7.04
N ALA A 56 2.47 -7.02 -8.06
CA ALA A 56 3.30 -5.80 -8.08
C ALA A 56 2.81 -4.69 -7.15
N ILE A 57 1.54 -4.75 -6.72
CA ILE A 57 0.91 -3.75 -5.84
C ILE A 57 0.19 -4.43 -4.67
N SER A 58 0.12 -3.74 -3.54
CA SER A 58 -0.69 -4.11 -2.36
C SER A 58 -1.93 -3.24 -2.22
N GLU A 59 -2.27 -2.45 -3.24
CA GLU A 59 -3.34 -1.45 -3.23
C GLU A 59 -4.65 -1.98 -3.84
N ASN A 60 -5.74 -1.23 -3.65
CA ASN A 60 -6.90 -1.32 -4.54
C ASN A 60 -6.46 -0.75 -5.90
N LEU A 61 -6.53 -1.57 -6.97
CA LEU A 61 -6.16 -1.10 -8.31
C LEU A 61 -6.96 0.16 -8.64
N TRP A 62 -6.22 1.20 -9.01
CA TRP A 62 -6.72 2.55 -9.24
C TRP A 62 -6.21 3.10 -10.57
N PHE A 63 -6.87 4.12 -11.12
CA PHE A 63 -6.54 4.66 -12.44
C PHE A 63 -5.07 5.11 -12.58
N THR A 64 -4.44 5.54 -11.48
CA THR A 64 -3.02 5.92 -11.43
C THR A 64 -2.07 4.78 -11.80
N HIS A 65 -2.45 3.52 -11.55
CA HIS A 65 -1.67 2.35 -11.94
C HIS A 65 -1.74 2.06 -13.45
N LEU A 66 -2.71 2.65 -14.15
CA LEU A 66 -2.92 2.49 -15.59
C LEU A 66 -2.39 3.67 -16.39
N MET A 67 -1.72 4.63 -15.73
CA MET A 67 -1.17 5.82 -16.36
C MET A 67 0.34 5.86 -16.22
N ASN A 68 1.01 6.13 -17.34
CA ASN A 68 2.42 6.45 -17.32
C ASN A 68 2.62 7.93 -16.96
N VAL A 69 3.65 8.21 -16.16
CA VAL A 69 4.07 9.58 -15.82
C VAL A 69 5.46 9.84 -16.41
N SER A 70 5.50 10.59 -17.51
CA SER A 70 6.75 11.10 -18.07
C SER A 70 7.32 12.22 -17.20
N ARG A 71 8.61 12.13 -16.84
CA ARG A 71 9.31 13.15 -16.04
C ARG A 71 10.48 13.70 -16.84
N ILE A 72 10.60 15.02 -16.89
CA ILE A 72 11.77 15.71 -17.45
C ILE A 72 12.69 16.05 -16.29
N SER A 73 13.91 15.53 -16.32
CA SER A 73 14.93 15.79 -15.29
C SER A 73 15.98 16.75 -15.83
N TYR A 74 16.09 17.93 -15.21
CA TYR A 74 17.15 18.89 -15.51
C TYR A 74 18.34 18.64 -14.58
N LYS A 75 19.56 18.81 -15.12
CA LYS A 75 20.77 18.77 -14.29
C LYS A 75 20.69 19.90 -13.27
N VAL A 76 20.79 19.57 -12.00
CA VAL A 76 20.91 20.56 -10.92
C VAL A 76 22.36 21.04 -10.90
N PRO A 77 22.65 22.34 -11.12
CA PRO A 77 24.00 22.88 -11.03
C PRO A 77 24.57 22.68 -9.63
N ASP A 78 25.86 22.34 -9.55
CA ASP A 78 26.60 22.20 -8.30
C ASP A 78 25.96 21.24 -7.27
N MET A 79 25.17 20.27 -7.75
CA MET A 79 24.64 19.20 -6.92
C MET A 79 25.80 18.38 -6.37
N TYR A 80 25.89 18.31 -5.04
CA TYR A 80 26.81 17.41 -4.37
C TYR A 80 26.46 15.97 -4.73
N ILE A 81 27.44 15.26 -5.28
CA ILE A 81 27.36 13.83 -5.57
C ILE A 81 28.26 13.16 -4.53
N PRO A 82 27.70 12.34 -3.62
CA PRO A 82 28.51 11.65 -2.63
C PRO A 82 29.47 10.69 -3.32
N THR A 83 30.68 10.59 -2.80
CA THR A 83 31.69 9.60 -3.21
C THR A 83 31.26 8.20 -2.77
N ASP A 84 31.83 7.17 -3.39
CA ASP A 84 31.54 5.78 -3.02
C ASP A 84 31.83 5.53 -1.52
N GLU A 85 32.92 6.08 -0.99
CA GLU A 85 33.28 5.98 0.44
C GLU A 85 32.21 6.61 1.34
N GLU A 86 31.61 7.73 0.94
CA GLU A 86 30.51 8.38 1.68
C GLU A 86 29.19 7.61 1.55
N ILE A 87 28.93 6.95 0.41
CA ILE A 87 27.74 6.13 0.20
C ILE A 87 27.79 4.85 1.05
N TRP A 88 28.98 4.25 1.19
CA TRP A 88 29.19 2.96 1.86
C TRP A 88 29.75 3.08 3.28
N ALA A 89 29.76 4.28 3.87
CA ALA A 89 30.14 4.44 5.27
C ALA A 89 29.14 3.74 6.21
N ASP A 90 29.65 3.01 7.21
CA ASP A 90 28.88 2.28 8.23
C ASP A 90 27.97 3.19 9.09
#